data_AF-A0A0D2GT28-F1
#
_entry.id   AF-A0A0D2GT28-F1
#
_cell.length_a   1.000
_cell.length_b   1.000
_cell.length_c   1.000
_cell.angle_alpha   90.00
_cell.angle_beta   90.00
_cell.angle_gamma   90.00
#
_symmetry.space_group_name_H-M   'P 1'
#
loop_
_entity.id
_entity.type
_entity.pdbx_description
1 polymer ?
#
loop_
_entity_poly.entity_id
_entity_poly.type
_entity_poly.pdbx_seq_one_letter_code
_entity_poly.pdbx_strand_id
1 'polypeptide(L)'
;MNHAASYVVASMPEIAVAYGVSDEFSFVFDRAATLFERRRDKLVSTVVSTFTAAYVAGWDLFFGDDELQGDDAGDGAIARKKLTMDMLPTFDGRAVCYPSWANLRDYLSWRQVDCHINNLYNTTFWGLVQQGGMTHTAAEELLKGTLASDKNEILWSRFGINYNNEPEMYRKGSVVFREYRVEDLPGSHQKGRGRGGGQRQRQREQKQKQGQEEKQEDQRDRELDREQDHEHEDDDDEDTQQSAVPEPALSKTQAERLRKARKKATVVTSHVDIIRDEFWLFVLIEIGLWPHRCCISIINNAL
;
A
#
# COMPACT_ATOMS: atom_id res chain seq x y z
N MET A 1 -10.13 3.17 5.63
CA MET A 1 -9.10 3.52 4.62
C MET A 1 -9.31 2.77 3.30
N ASN A 2 -9.12 1.45 3.24
CA ASN A 2 -9.19 0.67 1.98
C ASN A 2 -10.48 0.86 1.18
N HIS A 3 -11.64 0.94 1.84
CA HIS A 3 -12.92 1.20 1.17
C HIS A 3 -12.93 2.55 0.42
N ALA A 4 -12.44 3.61 1.07
CA ALA A 4 -12.33 4.93 0.46
C ALA A 4 -11.33 4.93 -0.71
N ALA A 5 -10.17 4.27 -0.55
CA ALA A 5 -9.19 4.11 -1.61
C ALA A 5 -9.76 3.39 -2.84
N SER A 6 -10.47 2.28 -2.63
CA SER A 6 -11.13 1.53 -3.70
C SER A 6 -12.17 2.35 -4.43
N TYR A 7 -12.93 3.21 -3.72
CA TYR A 7 -13.85 4.15 -4.36
C TYR A 7 -13.12 5.21 -5.20
N VAL A 8 -12.02 5.78 -4.70
CA VAL A 8 -11.21 6.74 -5.46
C VAL A 8 -10.62 6.10 -6.71
N VAL A 9 -10.01 4.91 -6.58
CA VAL A 9 -9.47 4.17 -7.73
C VAL A 9 -10.58 3.88 -8.73
N ALA A 10 -11.77 3.44 -8.29
CA ALA A 10 -12.91 3.16 -9.15
C ALA A 10 -13.43 4.41 -9.90
N SER A 11 -13.56 5.54 -9.21
CA SER A 11 -14.11 6.80 -9.74
C SER A 11 -13.15 7.56 -10.65
N MET A 12 -11.84 7.33 -10.53
CA MET A 12 -10.79 7.98 -11.33
C MET A 12 -10.00 6.93 -12.14
N PRO A 13 -10.45 6.55 -13.36
CA PRO A 13 -9.87 5.47 -14.15
C PRO A 13 -8.43 5.67 -14.60
N GLU A 14 -7.88 6.87 -14.44
CA GLU A 14 -6.50 7.20 -14.77
C GLU A 14 -5.53 6.89 -13.61
N ILE A 15 -6.05 6.52 -12.43
CA ILE A 15 -5.25 5.92 -11.35
C ILE A 15 -4.98 4.46 -11.70
N ALA A 16 -3.70 4.11 -11.75
CA ALA A 16 -3.21 2.78 -12.10
C ALA A 16 -3.13 1.85 -10.90
N VAL A 17 -2.59 2.35 -9.78
CA VAL A 17 -2.43 1.62 -8.53
C VAL A 17 -2.48 2.62 -7.38
N ALA A 18 -2.96 2.18 -6.22
CA ALA A 18 -2.83 2.89 -4.97
C ALA A 18 -2.22 1.98 -3.90
N TYR A 19 -1.44 2.56 -2.99
CA TYR A 19 -0.85 1.86 -1.86
C TYR A 19 -1.19 2.61 -0.58
N GLY A 20 -1.58 1.90 0.48
CA GLY A 20 -1.93 2.51 1.76
C GLY A 20 -1.39 1.73 2.94
N VAL A 21 -1.03 2.48 3.98
CA VAL A 21 -0.48 2.01 5.25
C VAL A 21 -0.95 2.96 6.34
N SER A 22 -1.31 2.46 7.53
CA SER A 22 -1.82 3.30 8.62
C SER A 22 -2.98 4.20 8.16
N ASP A 23 -2.77 5.51 8.22
CA ASP A 23 -3.64 6.62 7.83
C ASP A 23 -3.19 7.28 6.50
N GLU A 24 -2.26 6.60 5.84
CA GLU A 24 -1.64 6.74 4.53
C GLU A 24 -2.44 6.28 3.31
N PHE A 25 -2.55 7.05 2.22
CA PHE A 25 -2.74 6.46 0.89
C PHE A 25 -2.04 7.24 -0.23
N SER A 26 -1.33 6.52 -1.09
CA SER A 26 -0.64 7.00 -2.29
C SER A 26 -1.33 6.49 -3.56
N PHE A 27 -1.71 7.40 -4.44
CA PHE A 27 -2.43 7.14 -5.69
C PHE A 27 -1.54 7.46 -6.89
N VAL A 28 -1.19 6.43 -7.67
CA VAL A 28 -0.34 6.57 -8.85
C VAL A 28 -1.20 6.77 -10.09
N PHE A 29 -1.10 7.94 -10.69
CA PHE A 29 -1.68 8.24 -12.00
C PHE A 29 -0.81 7.67 -13.13
N ASP A 30 -1.48 7.13 -14.13
CA ASP A 30 -0.87 6.70 -15.38
C ASP A 30 -0.14 7.87 -16.06
N ARG A 31 0.97 7.59 -16.77
CA ARG A 31 1.73 8.62 -17.49
C ARG A 31 0.84 9.45 -18.39
N ALA A 32 0.01 8.74 -19.16
CA ALA A 32 -0.84 9.32 -20.18
C ALA A 32 -2.11 9.96 -19.58
N ALA A 33 -2.16 10.13 -18.26
CA ALA A 33 -3.25 10.82 -17.61
C ALA A 33 -3.41 12.25 -18.18
N THR A 34 -4.64 12.56 -18.56
CA THR A 34 -5.10 13.86 -19.05
C THR A 34 -6.13 14.48 -18.12
N LEU A 35 -6.51 13.77 -17.04
CA LEU A 35 -7.44 14.25 -16.03
C LEU A 35 -7.07 15.66 -15.55
N PHE A 36 -8.05 16.55 -15.61
CA PHE A 36 -7.92 17.97 -15.25
C PHE A 36 -6.76 18.71 -15.94
N GLU A 37 -6.36 18.27 -17.14
CA GLU A 37 -5.19 18.81 -17.85
C GLU A 37 -3.91 18.75 -17.01
N ARG A 38 -3.82 17.73 -16.14
CA ARG A 38 -2.69 17.51 -15.22
C ARG A 38 -2.45 18.67 -14.25
N ARG A 39 -3.46 19.52 -14.01
CA ARG A 39 -3.37 20.59 -13.01
C ARG A 39 -3.26 20.01 -11.61
N ARG A 40 -2.08 20.21 -10.99
CA ARG A 40 -1.73 19.73 -9.64
C ARG A 40 -2.86 19.96 -8.63
N ASP A 41 -3.31 21.20 -8.48
CA ASP A 41 -4.27 21.56 -7.44
C ASP A 41 -5.61 20.87 -7.66
N LYS A 42 -6.04 20.70 -8.92
CA LYS A 42 -7.28 19.98 -9.24
C LYS A 42 -7.16 18.49 -8.96
N LEU A 43 -6.02 17.87 -9.29
CA LEU A 43 -5.81 16.46 -8.98
C LEU A 43 -5.81 16.25 -7.46
N VAL A 44 -4.97 16.99 -6.72
CA VAL A 44 -4.86 16.84 -5.26
C VAL A 44 -6.20 17.08 -4.57
N SER A 45 -6.83 18.24 -4.81
CA SER A 45 -8.11 18.57 -4.16
C SER A 45 -9.23 17.58 -4.50
N THR A 46 -9.25 17.02 -5.72
CA THR A 46 -10.28 16.05 -6.10
C THR A 46 -10.03 14.70 -5.46
N VAL A 47 -8.79 14.20 -5.44
CA VAL A 47 -8.47 12.91 -4.78
C VAL A 47 -8.75 13.02 -3.28
N VAL A 48 -8.28 14.08 -2.62
CA VAL A 48 -8.50 14.33 -1.18
C VAL A 48 -9.99 14.41 -0.86
N SER A 49 -10.74 15.29 -1.52
CA SER A 49 -12.18 15.45 -1.24
C SER A 49 -12.98 14.18 -1.52
N THR A 50 -12.66 13.45 -2.59
CA THR A 50 -13.31 12.17 -2.90
C THR A 50 -12.98 11.11 -1.85
N PHE A 51 -11.72 11.04 -1.40
CA PHE A 51 -11.30 10.10 -0.37
C PHE A 51 -11.97 10.41 0.97
N THR A 52 -11.96 11.67 1.41
CA THR A 52 -12.63 12.11 2.65
C THR A 52 -14.12 11.82 2.61
N ALA A 53 -14.80 12.16 1.51
CA ALA A 53 -16.23 11.90 1.36
C ALA A 53 -16.55 10.39 1.42
N ALA A 54 -15.75 9.56 0.74
CA ALA A 54 -15.91 8.11 0.77
C ALA A 54 -15.59 7.50 2.15
N TYR A 55 -14.62 8.06 2.87
CA TYR A 55 -14.28 7.64 4.23
C TYR A 55 -15.43 7.93 5.20
N VAL A 56 -15.96 9.16 5.19
CA VAL A 56 -17.10 9.56 6.03
C VAL A 56 -18.34 8.75 5.69
N ALA A 57 -18.66 8.60 4.40
CA ALA A 57 -19.83 7.83 3.96
C ALA A 57 -19.72 6.33 4.28
N GLY A 58 -18.49 5.79 4.28
CA GLY A 58 -18.22 4.39 4.61
C GLY A 58 -18.09 4.10 6.10
N TRP A 59 -18.05 5.12 6.97
CA TRP A 59 -17.79 4.93 8.40
C TRP A 59 -18.73 3.92 9.05
N ASP A 60 -20.03 4.10 8.87
CA ASP A 60 -21.06 3.26 9.48
C ASP A 60 -21.04 1.81 8.93
N LEU A 61 -20.40 1.56 7.78
CA LEU A 61 -20.22 0.19 7.27
C LEU A 61 -19.19 -0.62 8.08
N PHE A 62 -18.24 0.06 8.74
CA PHE A 62 -17.16 -0.58 9.50
C PHE A 62 -17.30 -0.35 11.01
N PHE A 63 -17.96 0.73 11.40
CA PHE A 63 -18.11 1.18 12.79
C PHE A 63 -19.58 1.43 13.19
N GLY A 64 -20.55 0.99 12.39
CA GLY A 64 -21.96 1.05 12.76
C GLY A 64 -22.28 0.10 13.92
N ASP A 65 -23.25 0.50 14.74
CA ASP A 65 -23.77 -0.32 15.83
C ASP A 65 -24.57 -1.50 15.27
N ASP A 66 -23.92 -2.64 15.09
CA ASP A 66 -24.63 -3.91 15.33
C ASP A 66 -24.81 -4.04 16.83
N GLU A 67 -26.06 -4.08 17.28
CA GLU A 67 -26.53 -4.26 18.65
C GLU A 67 -25.65 -5.25 19.44
N LEU A 68 -24.64 -4.74 20.17
CA LEU A 68 -24.06 -5.49 21.28
C LEU A 68 -25.02 -5.34 22.46
N GLN A 69 -26.08 -6.16 22.42
CA GLN A 69 -26.76 -6.66 23.60
C GLN A 69 -25.75 -7.47 24.42
N GLY A 70 -25.28 -6.89 25.52
CA GLY A 70 -24.45 -7.58 26.49
C GLY A 70 -23.84 -6.63 27.50
N ASP A 71 -24.36 -6.62 28.71
CA ASP A 71 -23.96 -5.78 29.86
C ASP A 71 -22.54 -6.10 30.40
N ASP A 72 -21.65 -6.70 29.60
CA ASP A 72 -20.28 -7.10 29.95
C ASP A 72 -19.21 -6.31 29.16
N ALA A 73 -19.50 -5.03 28.87
CA ALA A 73 -18.48 -4.10 28.39
C ALA A 73 -17.54 -3.74 29.55
N GLY A 74 -16.58 -4.64 29.82
CA GLY A 74 -15.39 -4.34 30.61
C GLY A 74 -14.66 -3.12 30.05
N ASP A 75 -13.89 -2.46 30.91
CA ASP A 75 -13.21 -1.15 30.81
C ASP A 75 -12.21 -0.95 29.63
N GLY A 76 -12.43 -1.63 28.51
CA GLY A 76 -11.66 -1.55 27.27
C GLY A 76 -12.50 -1.71 25.99
N ALA A 77 -13.82 -1.86 26.08
CA ALA A 77 -14.67 -1.84 24.90
C ALA A 77 -14.85 -0.38 24.43
N ILE A 78 -14.04 0.04 23.45
CA ILE A 78 -14.24 1.31 22.73
C ILE A 78 -15.60 1.20 22.04
N ALA A 79 -16.64 1.77 22.65
CA ALA A 79 -17.96 1.89 22.04
C ALA A 79 -17.78 2.42 20.61
N ARG A 80 -18.29 1.68 19.61
CA ARG A 80 -18.13 2.02 18.19
C ARG A 80 -18.78 3.38 17.94
N LYS A 81 -17.94 4.42 17.95
CA LYS A 81 -18.41 5.79 18.06
C LYS A 81 -18.85 6.28 16.69
N LYS A 82 -20.11 6.71 16.58
CA LYS A 82 -20.60 7.45 15.43
C LYS A 82 -19.76 8.71 15.23
N LEU A 83 -19.49 9.08 13.97
CA LEU A 83 -18.81 10.34 13.67
C LEU A 83 -19.60 11.53 14.23
N THR A 84 -18.88 12.40 14.93
CA THR A 84 -19.39 13.67 15.46
C THR A 84 -18.65 14.83 14.78
N MET A 85 -19.26 16.02 14.76
CA MET A 85 -18.68 17.18 14.07
C MET A 85 -17.32 17.62 14.64
N ASP A 86 -17.05 17.32 15.91
CA ASP A 86 -15.78 17.57 16.60
C ASP A 86 -14.66 16.56 16.26
N MET A 87 -15.01 15.42 15.66
CA MET A 87 -14.10 14.31 15.38
C MET A 87 -14.22 13.86 13.92
N LEU A 88 -14.37 14.81 13.00
CA LEU A 88 -14.43 14.51 11.58
C LEU A 88 -13.03 14.16 11.05
N PRO A 89 -12.89 13.08 10.26
CA PRO A 89 -11.62 12.75 9.63
C PRO A 89 -11.29 13.80 8.57
N THR A 90 -10.04 14.25 8.53
CA THR A 90 -9.56 15.23 7.57
C THR A 90 -8.25 14.75 6.98
N PHE A 91 -8.01 15.00 5.70
CA PHE A 91 -6.82 14.49 5.04
C PHE A 91 -6.06 15.64 4.35
N ASP A 92 -4.73 15.63 4.46
CA ASP A 92 -3.86 16.44 3.61
C ASP A 92 -3.69 15.75 2.24
N GLY A 93 -3.05 16.44 1.31
CA GLY A 93 -2.63 15.79 0.07
C GLY A 93 -1.52 16.54 -0.62
N ARG A 94 -0.62 15.79 -1.26
CA ARG A 94 0.50 16.31 -2.04
C ARG A 94 0.64 15.54 -3.35
N ALA A 95 1.01 16.25 -4.41
CA ALA A 95 1.39 15.63 -5.69
C ALA A 95 2.92 15.66 -5.84
N VAL A 96 3.46 14.52 -6.26
CA VAL A 96 4.88 14.32 -6.56
C VAL A 96 5.00 13.71 -7.96
N CYS A 97 5.97 14.19 -8.74
CA CYS A 97 6.24 13.68 -10.08
C CYS A 97 7.44 12.75 -10.04
N TYR A 98 7.30 11.53 -10.57
CA TYR A 98 8.40 10.58 -10.69
C TYR A 98 8.85 10.52 -12.16
N PRO A 99 10.09 10.97 -12.45
CA PRO A 99 10.59 11.08 -13.81
C PRO A 99 11.04 9.73 -14.36
N SER A 100 10.95 8.63 -13.64
CA SER A 100 11.19 7.32 -14.21
C SER A 100 10.36 6.28 -13.50
N TRP A 101 10.31 5.09 -14.10
CA TRP A 101 9.66 3.95 -13.47
C TRP A 101 10.44 3.45 -12.25
N ALA A 102 11.78 3.55 -12.29
CA ALA A 102 12.65 3.24 -11.16
C ALA A 102 12.31 4.14 -9.95
N ASN A 103 12.28 5.46 -10.13
CA ASN A 103 11.98 6.37 -9.01
C ASN A 103 10.60 6.12 -8.39
N LEU A 104 9.58 5.77 -9.19
CA LEU A 104 8.28 5.42 -8.66
C LEU A 104 8.32 4.13 -7.83
N ARG A 105 9.04 3.11 -8.33
CA ARG A 105 9.19 1.86 -7.62
C ARG A 105 9.93 2.07 -6.31
N ASP A 106 11.00 2.85 -6.32
CA ASP A 106 11.78 3.16 -5.12
C ASP A 106 10.89 3.83 -4.08
N TYR A 107 10.08 4.82 -4.50
CA TYR A 107 9.10 5.45 -3.63
C TYR A 107 8.10 4.46 -3.00
N LEU A 108 7.51 3.57 -3.81
CA LEU A 108 6.52 2.61 -3.30
C LEU A 108 7.16 1.53 -2.42
N SER A 109 8.38 1.12 -2.75
CA SER A 109 9.18 0.19 -1.94
C SER A 109 9.50 0.84 -0.60
N TRP A 110 9.92 2.11 -0.60
CA TRP A 110 10.16 2.88 0.61
C TRP A 110 8.91 2.98 1.51
N ARG A 111 7.72 3.27 0.94
CA ARG A 111 6.48 3.27 1.73
C ARG A 111 6.16 1.89 2.34
N GLN A 112 6.46 0.79 1.67
CA GLN A 112 6.24 -0.55 2.23
C GLN A 112 7.29 -0.95 3.27
N VAL A 113 8.54 -0.52 3.10
CA VAL A 113 9.57 -0.66 4.14
C VAL A 113 9.15 0.09 5.41
N ASP A 114 8.69 1.34 5.27
CA ASP A 114 8.18 2.14 6.38
C ASP A 114 6.98 1.47 7.07
N CYS A 115 6.08 0.85 6.31
CA CYS A 115 4.98 0.04 6.85
C CYS A 115 5.49 -1.09 7.76
N HIS A 116 6.47 -1.86 7.28
CA HIS A 116 7.00 -3.01 8.02
C HIS A 116 7.69 -2.58 9.32
N ILE A 117 8.54 -1.56 9.25
CA ILE A 117 9.27 -1.01 10.41
C ILE A 117 8.28 -0.49 11.45
N ASN A 118 7.35 0.37 11.04
CA ASN A 118 6.37 0.96 11.96
C ASN A 118 5.44 -0.10 12.56
N ASN A 119 5.01 -1.09 11.78
CA ASN A 119 4.16 -2.15 12.30
C ASN A 119 4.89 -3.06 13.29
N LEU A 120 6.14 -3.44 13.03
CA LEU A 120 6.95 -4.24 13.95
C LEU A 120 7.20 -3.48 15.26
N TYR A 121 7.55 -2.19 15.17
CA TYR A 121 7.71 -1.33 16.35
C TYR A 121 6.41 -1.26 17.15
N ASN A 122 5.29 -0.91 16.52
CA ASN A 122 4.00 -0.74 17.20
C ASN A 122 3.48 -2.04 17.80
N THR A 123 3.62 -3.17 17.10
CA THR A 123 3.22 -4.49 17.63
C THR A 123 4.02 -4.82 18.88
N THR A 124 5.33 -4.54 18.88
CA THR A 124 6.20 -4.78 20.04
C THR A 124 5.89 -3.81 21.17
N PHE A 125 5.72 -2.53 20.88
CA PHE A 125 5.40 -1.49 21.84
C PHE A 125 4.08 -1.79 22.57
N TRP A 126 3.01 -2.08 21.83
CA TRP A 126 1.72 -2.40 22.43
C TRP A 126 1.71 -3.76 23.12
N GLY A 127 2.49 -4.74 22.66
CA GLY A 127 2.74 -5.96 23.41
C GLY A 127 3.33 -5.68 24.80
N LEU A 128 4.36 -4.82 24.86
CA LEU A 128 4.99 -4.40 26.13
C LEU A 128 4.02 -3.65 27.05
N VAL A 129 3.20 -2.76 26.52
CA VAL A 129 2.26 -1.96 27.31
C VAL A 129 1.06 -2.81 27.77
N GLN A 130 0.35 -3.44 26.84
CA GLN A 130 -0.94 -4.09 27.13
C GLN A 130 -0.78 -5.47 27.76
N GLN A 131 0.21 -6.26 27.33
CA GLN A 131 0.43 -7.61 27.84
C GLN A 131 1.54 -7.65 28.89
N GLY A 132 2.56 -6.80 28.73
CA GLY A 132 3.69 -6.69 29.67
C GLY A 132 3.46 -5.76 30.85
N GLY A 133 2.41 -4.93 30.82
CA GLY A 133 2.10 -3.96 31.88
C GLY A 133 3.12 -2.82 32.01
N MET A 134 3.93 -2.56 30.97
CA MET A 134 4.87 -1.44 30.97
C MET A 134 4.15 -0.11 30.78
N THR A 135 4.72 0.96 31.34
CA THR A 135 4.30 2.32 30.98
C THR A 135 4.77 2.64 29.56
N HIS A 136 4.10 3.60 28.90
CA HIS A 136 4.47 4.02 27.54
C HIS A 136 5.95 4.46 27.47
N THR A 137 6.40 5.26 28.45
CA THR A 137 7.80 5.73 28.52
C THR A 137 8.80 4.58 28.74
N ALA A 138 8.46 3.58 29.55
CA ALA A 138 9.34 2.44 29.78
C ALA A 138 9.43 1.54 28.55
N ALA A 139 8.33 1.35 27.82
CA ALA A 139 8.32 0.61 26.57
C ALA A 139 9.14 1.32 25.49
N GLU A 140 8.98 2.64 25.35
CA GLU A 140 9.77 3.44 24.40
C GLU A 140 11.27 3.37 24.67
N GLU A 141 11.68 3.55 25.94
CA GLU A 141 13.10 3.48 26.32
C GLU A 141 13.68 2.06 26.11
N LEU A 142 12.89 1.01 26.35
CA LEU A 142 13.32 -0.37 26.09
C LEU A 142 13.53 -0.63 24.59
N LEU A 143 12.68 -0.07 23.73
CA LEU A 143 12.76 -0.27 22.28
C LEU A 143 13.79 0.64 21.61
N LYS A 144 14.31 1.63 22.31
CA LYS A 144 15.30 2.57 21.79
C LYS A 144 16.61 1.85 21.42
N GLY A 145 17.06 2.05 20.19
CA GLY A 145 18.29 1.44 19.66
C GLY A 145 18.19 -0.07 19.40
N THR A 146 17.01 -0.66 19.53
CA THR A 146 16.81 -2.07 19.19
C THR A 146 16.74 -2.29 17.69
N LEU A 147 17.25 -3.42 17.23
CA LEU A 147 17.14 -3.88 15.85
C LEU A 147 15.80 -4.60 15.62
N ALA A 148 15.45 -4.89 14.36
CA ALA A 148 14.28 -5.68 14.02
C ALA A 148 14.33 -7.10 14.63
N SER A 149 15.52 -7.71 14.70
CA SER A 149 15.70 -9.02 15.35
C SER A 149 15.37 -9.00 16.84
N ASP A 150 15.75 -7.92 17.53
CA ASP A 150 15.52 -7.78 18.97
C ASP A 150 14.02 -7.64 19.26
N LYS A 151 13.30 -6.87 18.43
CA LYS A 151 11.84 -6.72 18.51
C LYS A 151 11.12 -8.05 18.29
N ASN A 152 11.54 -8.80 17.28
CA ASN A 152 11.03 -10.16 17.03
C ASN A 152 11.29 -11.10 18.21
N GLU A 153 12.48 -11.05 18.81
CA GLU A 153 12.81 -11.85 20.00
C GLU A 153 11.97 -11.43 21.21
N ILE A 154 11.73 -10.13 21.42
CA ILE A 154 10.85 -9.63 22.49
C ILE A 154 9.43 -10.17 22.30
N LEU A 155 8.87 -10.07 21.09
CA LEU A 155 7.54 -10.57 20.77
C LEU A 155 7.41 -12.07 21.03
N TRP A 156 8.38 -12.85 20.57
CA TRP A 156 8.35 -14.30 20.73
C TRP A 156 8.57 -14.74 22.19
N SER A 157 9.63 -14.25 22.83
CA SER A 157 10.05 -14.71 24.16
C SER A 157 9.11 -14.28 25.28
N ARG A 158 8.55 -13.07 25.20
CA ARG A 158 7.70 -12.53 26.27
C ARG A 158 6.21 -12.78 26.05
N PHE A 159 5.76 -12.77 24.80
CA PHE A 159 4.34 -12.80 24.46
C PHE A 159 3.94 -14.02 23.62
N GLY A 160 4.90 -14.83 23.18
CA GLY A 160 4.62 -15.98 22.30
C GLY A 160 4.11 -15.56 20.92
N ILE A 161 4.33 -14.31 20.52
CA ILE A 161 3.87 -13.75 19.24
C ILE A 161 4.97 -13.96 18.21
N ASN A 162 4.66 -14.71 17.16
CA ASN A 162 5.50 -14.76 15.97
C ASN A 162 5.01 -13.69 14.98
N TYR A 163 5.80 -12.64 14.79
CA TYR A 163 5.44 -11.52 13.91
C TYR A 163 5.08 -11.96 12.49
N ASN A 164 5.71 -13.02 11.96
CA ASN A 164 5.41 -13.54 10.63
C ASN A 164 3.97 -14.05 10.48
N ASN A 165 3.30 -14.38 11.59
CA ASN A 165 1.90 -14.78 11.62
C ASN A 165 0.94 -13.60 11.78
N GLU A 166 1.42 -12.37 11.98
CA GLU A 166 0.58 -11.19 11.96
C GLU A 166 -0.07 -11.02 10.58
N PRO A 167 -1.32 -10.52 10.51
CA PRO A 167 -2.03 -10.31 9.26
C PRO A 167 -1.19 -9.58 8.21
N GLU A 168 -1.21 -10.08 6.97
CA GLU A 168 -0.45 -9.47 5.87
C GLU A 168 -0.84 -8.01 5.63
N MET A 169 -2.09 -7.63 5.91
CA MET A 169 -2.54 -6.23 5.84
C MET A 169 -1.74 -5.31 6.76
N TYR A 170 -1.34 -5.78 7.94
CA TYR A 170 -0.57 -5.00 8.92
C TYR A 170 0.90 -4.94 8.53
N ARG A 171 1.46 -6.07 8.08
CA ARG A 171 2.89 -6.15 7.73
C ARG A 171 3.22 -5.50 6.38
N LYS A 172 2.36 -5.67 5.39
CA LYS A 172 2.63 -5.29 3.99
C LYS A 172 1.82 -4.06 3.54
N GLY A 173 0.83 -3.63 4.31
CA GLY A 173 -0.12 -2.59 3.91
C GLY A 173 -1.14 -3.10 2.90
N SER A 174 -1.74 -2.18 2.14
CA SER A 174 -2.84 -2.47 1.22
C SER A 174 -2.60 -1.87 -0.15
N VAL A 175 -2.61 -2.71 -1.18
CA VAL A 175 -2.50 -2.32 -2.59
C VAL A 175 -3.88 -2.38 -3.22
N VAL A 176 -4.29 -1.30 -3.88
CA VAL A 176 -5.55 -1.21 -4.62
C VAL A 176 -5.25 -1.00 -6.10
N PHE A 177 -5.73 -1.88 -6.97
CA PHE A 177 -5.47 -1.80 -8.41
C PHE A 177 -6.65 -2.33 -9.21
N ARG A 178 -6.58 -2.17 -10.54
CA ARG A 178 -7.60 -2.64 -11.48
C ARG A 178 -7.17 -3.97 -12.08
N GLU A 179 -7.95 -5.01 -11.82
CA GLU A 179 -7.81 -6.30 -12.48
C GLU A 179 -8.57 -6.27 -13.81
N TYR A 180 -7.84 -6.48 -14.91
CA TYR A 180 -8.41 -6.55 -16.24
C TYR A 180 -8.75 -8.00 -16.58
N ARG A 181 -9.98 -8.24 -17.04
CA ARG A 181 -10.27 -9.54 -17.66
C ARG A 181 -9.45 -9.64 -18.94
N VAL A 182 -8.92 -10.83 -19.22
CA VAL A 182 -8.10 -11.11 -20.42
C VAL A 182 -8.78 -10.57 -21.70
N GLU A 183 -10.10 -10.65 -21.77
CA GLU A 183 -10.93 -10.17 -22.88
C GLU A 183 -10.81 -8.65 -23.14
N ASP A 184 -10.55 -7.86 -22.11
CA ASP A 184 -10.52 -6.39 -22.17
C ASP A 184 -9.15 -5.83 -22.60
N LEU A 185 -8.11 -6.67 -22.67
CA LEU A 185 -6.75 -6.26 -23.03
C LEU A 185 -6.55 -6.17 -24.56
N PRO A 186 -5.86 -5.14 -25.09
CA PRO A 186 -5.52 -5.06 -26.50
C PRO A 186 -4.60 -6.22 -26.91
N GLY A 187 -5.06 -7.09 -27.81
CA GLY A 187 -4.27 -8.22 -28.33
C GLY A 187 -4.62 -9.59 -27.76
N SER A 188 -5.68 -9.71 -26.96
CA SER A 188 -6.14 -10.95 -26.31
C SER A 188 -6.62 -12.08 -27.26
N HIS A 189 -6.52 -11.91 -28.57
CA HIS A 189 -6.68 -13.00 -29.54
C HIS A 189 -5.34 -13.70 -29.81
N GLN A 190 -4.79 -14.41 -28.81
CA GLN A 190 -3.79 -15.44 -29.07
C GLN A 190 -4.11 -16.75 -28.35
N LYS A 191 -3.98 -17.81 -29.15
CA LYS A 191 -4.51 -19.16 -28.98
C LYS A 191 -4.09 -19.82 -27.67
N GLY A 192 -5.10 -20.32 -26.95
CA GLY A 192 -4.92 -21.27 -25.86
C GLY A 192 -4.17 -22.51 -26.32
N ARG A 193 -3.05 -22.78 -25.63
CA ARG A 193 -2.47 -24.12 -25.53
C ARG A 193 -2.47 -24.49 -24.06
N GLY A 194 -3.37 -25.42 -23.72
CA GLY A 194 -3.62 -25.88 -22.37
C GLY A 194 -2.42 -26.58 -21.74
N ARG A 195 -2.37 -26.53 -20.41
CA ARG A 195 -1.61 -27.47 -19.58
C ARG A 195 -2.39 -27.73 -18.30
N GLY A 196 -3.12 -28.85 -18.31
CA GLY A 196 -3.59 -29.51 -17.10
C GLY A 196 -2.56 -30.57 -16.68
N GLY A 197 -2.19 -30.56 -15.40
CA GLY A 197 -1.35 -31.59 -14.80
C GLY A 197 -0.27 -31.00 -13.89
N GLY A 198 -0.58 -30.83 -12.59
CA GLY A 198 0.43 -30.41 -11.62
C GLY A 198 -0.07 -29.94 -10.26
N GLN A 199 -1.19 -30.43 -9.74
CA GLN A 199 -1.71 -29.97 -8.43
C GLN A 199 -0.86 -30.43 -7.23
N ARG A 200 -0.18 -31.59 -7.31
CA ARG A 200 0.61 -32.12 -6.18
C ARG A 200 2.05 -31.59 -6.10
N GLN A 201 2.64 -31.17 -7.22
CA GLN A 201 3.97 -30.58 -7.23
C GLN A 201 3.93 -29.11 -6.77
N ARG A 202 2.87 -28.37 -7.13
CA ARG A 202 2.63 -26.98 -6.71
C ARG A 202 2.55 -26.81 -5.18
N GLN A 203 1.96 -27.75 -4.45
CA GLN A 203 1.86 -27.66 -2.99
C GLN A 203 3.21 -27.85 -2.26
N ARG A 204 4.10 -28.69 -2.81
CA ARG A 204 5.46 -28.86 -2.24
C ARG A 204 6.36 -27.66 -2.56
N GLU A 205 6.26 -27.13 -3.77
CA GLU A 205 6.97 -25.91 -4.19
C GLU A 205 6.48 -24.68 -3.41
N GLN A 206 5.18 -24.56 -3.10
CA GLN A 206 4.64 -23.49 -2.25
C GLN A 206 5.20 -23.53 -0.82
N LYS A 207 5.24 -24.70 -0.18
CA LYS A 207 5.81 -24.82 1.18
C LYS A 207 7.32 -24.55 1.24
N GLN A 208 8.07 -24.94 0.21
CA GLN A 208 9.50 -24.63 0.13
C GLN A 208 9.76 -23.15 -0.18
N LYS A 209 8.94 -22.52 -1.02
CA LYS A 209 8.99 -21.07 -1.24
C LYS A 209 8.71 -20.31 0.06
N GLN A 210 7.67 -20.68 0.80
CA GLN A 210 7.29 -19.99 2.04
C GLN A 210 8.44 -19.96 3.07
N GLY A 211 9.13 -21.09 3.30
CA GLY A 211 10.27 -21.14 4.22
C GLY A 211 11.57 -20.48 3.70
N GLN A 212 11.69 -20.27 2.38
CA GLN A 212 12.78 -19.46 1.81
C GLN A 212 12.47 -17.97 1.89
N GLU A 213 11.19 -17.59 1.75
CA GLU A 213 10.72 -16.22 1.91
C GLU A 213 10.90 -15.74 3.34
N GLU A 214 10.54 -16.56 4.35
CA GLU A 214 10.75 -16.25 5.78
C GLU A 214 12.23 -15.93 6.08
N LYS A 215 13.17 -16.71 5.54
CA LYS A 215 14.61 -16.48 5.75
C LYS A 215 15.15 -15.26 5.03
N GLN A 216 14.57 -14.89 3.89
CA GLN A 216 14.96 -13.68 3.16
C GLN A 216 14.36 -12.41 3.79
N GLU A 217 13.18 -12.50 4.39
CA GLU A 217 12.52 -11.41 5.12
C GLU A 217 13.37 -11.08 6.37
N ASP A 218 13.70 -12.07 7.19
CA ASP A 218 14.61 -11.92 8.37
C ASP A 218 15.98 -11.34 8.01
N GLN A 219 16.52 -11.68 6.84
CA GLN A 219 17.85 -11.22 6.41
C GLN A 219 17.81 -9.77 5.90
N ARG A 220 16.70 -9.35 5.29
CA ARG A 220 16.49 -7.96 4.85
C ARG A 220 16.15 -7.03 5.99
N ASP A 221 15.40 -7.50 6.99
CA ASP A 221 15.12 -6.72 8.19
C ASP A 221 16.42 -6.27 8.87
N ARG A 222 17.44 -7.14 8.87
CA ARG A 222 18.79 -6.83 9.37
C ARG A 222 19.59 -5.88 8.47
N GLU A 223 19.25 -5.81 7.19
CA GLU A 223 19.94 -4.96 6.21
C GLU A 223 19.35 -3.55 6.23
N LEU A 224 18.02 -3.44 6.39
CA LEU A 224 17.27 -2.19 6.55
C LEU A 224 17.67 -1.43 7.83
N ASP A 225 17.97 -2.15 8.92
CA ASP A 225 18.46 -1.53 10.16
C ASP A 225 19.83 -0.82 9.99
N ARG A 226 20.65 -1.19 8.99
CA ARG A 226 21.97 -0.56 8.78
C ARG A 226 21.92 0.75 8.01
N GLU A 227 20.85 1.00 7.26
CA GLU A 227 20.73 2.20 6.42
C GLU A 227 20.25 3.43 7.22
N GLN A 228 19.76 3.25 8.46
CA GLN A 228 19.30 4.34 9.32
C GLN A 228 20.38 5.01 10.19
N ASP A 229 21.61 4.47 10.27
CA ASP A 229 22.70 5.12 11.02
C ASP A 229 23.45 6.20 10.19
N HIS A 230 23.05 6.45 8.93
CA HIS A 230 23.62 7.47 8.06
C HIS A 230 22.58 8.56 7.69
N GLU A 231 22.01 9.22 8.70
CA GLU A 231 21.34 10.51 8.51
C GLU A 231 22.35 11.66 8.71
N HIS A 232 23.11 11.98 7.66
CA HIS A 232 23.59 13.33 7.30
C HIS A 232 24.72 13.21 6.28
N GLU A 233 24.40 13.38 5.00
CA GLU A 233 25.30 14.02 4.04
C GLU A 233 24.42 14.67 2.96
N ASP A 234 24.58 15.99 2.81
CA ASP A 234 23.94 16.80 1.78
C ASP A 234 24.54 16.43 0.42
N ASP A 235 23.85 15.59 -0.36
CA ASP A 235 24.23 15.33 -1.76
C ASP A 235 23.47 16.27 -2.70
N ASP A 236 24.19 17.32 -3.13
CA ASP A 236 23.92 18.12 -4.32
C ASP A 236 24.07 17.23 -5.57
N ASP A 237 23.03 16.48 -5.94
CA ASP A 237 23.06 15.68 -7.18
C ASP A 237 22.69 16.50 -8.42
N GLU A 238 23.67 16.64 -9.31
CA GLU A 238 23.60 17.27 -10.62
C GLU A 238 22.49 16.66 -11.50
N ASP A 239 21.66 17.56 -12.05
CA ASP A 239 20.64 17.32 -13.07
C ASP A 239 21.20 16.54 -14.29
N THR A 240 21.13 15.21 -14.25
CA THR A 240 21.24 14.40 -15.47
C THR A 240 19.91 14.46 -16.21
N GLN A 241 19.73 15.51 -17.01
CA GLN A 241 18.65 15.61 -17.99
C GLN A 241 18.78 14.51 -19.05
N GLN A 242 18.22 13.33 -18.79
CA GLN A 242 17.90 12.40 -19.87
C GLN A 242 16.82 13.04 -20.74
N SER A 243 17.23 13.44 -21.94
CA SER A 243 16.35 13.97 -22.98
C SER A 243 15.25 12.95 -23.29
N ALA A 244 14.03 13.22 -22.85
CA ALA A 244 12.87 12.41 -23.15
C ALA A 244 12.61 12.43 -24.66
N VAL A 245 12.82 11.28 -25.32
CA VAL A 245 12.39 11.08 -26.71
C VAL A 245 10.85 11.20 -26.74
N PRO A 246 10.26 12.06 -27.58
CA PRO A 246 8.81 12.18 -27.66
C PRO A 246 8.25 10.89 -28.30
N GLU A 247 7.69 10.03 -27.47
CA GLU A 247 7.05 8.79 -27.91
C GLU A 247 5.72 9.07 -28.63
N PRO A 248 5.34 8.23 -29.62
CA PRO A 248 4.13 8.45 -30.38
C PRO A 248 2.90 8.38 -29.46
N ALA A 249 2.19 9.51 -29.35
CA ALA A 249 0.94 9.58 -28.62
C ALA A 249 -0.03 8.49 -29.11
N LEU A 250 -0.61 7.75 -28.17
CA LEU A 250 -1.65 6.76 -28.46
C LEU A 250 -2.71 7.36 -29.39
N SER A 251 -3.07 6.62 -30.43
CA SER A 251 -4.17 7.02 -31.31
C SER A 251 -5.43 7.30 -30.47
N LYS A 252 -6.21 8.32 -30.83
CA LYS A 252 -7.47 8.67 -30.12
C LYS A 252 -8.34 7.44 -29.88
N THR A 253 -8.42 6.54 -30.85
CA THR A 253 -9.16 5.29 -30.77
C THR A 253 -8.59 4.32 -29.73
N GLN A 254 -7.27 4.22 -29.63
CA GLN A 254 -6.59 3.38 -28.64
C GLN A 254 -6.76 3.95 -27.23
N ALA A 255 -6.57 5.27 -27.05
CA ALA A 255 -6.77 5.94 -25.78
C ALA A 255 -8.22 5.79 -25.27
N GLU A 256 -9.21 5.93 -26.16
CA GLU A 256 -10.61 5.75 -25.80
C GLU A 256 -10.94 4.29 -25.43
N ARG A 257 -10.37 3.31 -26.16
CA ARG A 257 -10.50 1.88 -25.80
C ARG A 257 -9.89 1.59 -24.44
N LEU A 258 -8.68 2.08 -24.17
CA LEU A 258 -8.00 1.90 -22.90
C LEU A 258 -8.79 2.54 -21.75
N ARG A 259 -9.35 3.74 -21.97
CA ARG A 259 -10.25 4.40 -21.01
C ARG A 259 -11.52 3.60 -20.75
N LYS A 260 -12.13 2.99 -21.77
CA LYS A 260 -13.31 2.12 -21.61
C LYS A 260 -12.96 0.83 -20.85
N ALA A 261 -11.81 0.21 -21.13
CA ALA A 261 -11.31 -0.96 -20.41
C ALA A 261 -11.06 -0.63 -18.94
N ARG A 262 -10.34 0.47 -18.65
CA ARG A 262 -10.09 0.97 -17.28
C ARG A 262 -11.39 1.15 -16.48
N LYS A 263 -12.44 1.68 -17.12
CA LYS A 263 -13.75 1.86 -16.47
C LYS A 263 -14.50 0.56 -16.15
N LYS A 264 -14.26 -0.52 -16.91
CA LYS A 264 -14.93 -1.81 -16.73
C LYS A 264 -14.15 -2.76 -15.81
N ALA A 265 -12.84 -2.54 -15.66
CA ALA A 265 -11.98 -3.35 -14.83
C ALA A 265 -12.45 -3.36 -13.37
N THR A 266 -12.33 -4.52 -12.73
CA THR A 266 -12.73 -4.69 -11.33
C THR A 266 -11.64 -4.09 -10.45
N VAL A 267 -12.01 -3.28 -9.47
CA VAL A 267 -11.06 -2.76 -8.48
C VAL A 267 -10.90 -3.82 -7.38
N VAL A 268 -9.66 -4.22 -7.14
CA VAL A 268 -9.29 -5.23 -6.15
C VAL A 268 -8.36 -4.62 -5.12
N THR A 269 -8.45 -5.11 -3.89
CA THR A 269 -7.55 -4.78 -2.78
C THR A 269 -6.77 -6.05 -2.40
N SER A 270 -5.45 -5.94 -2.27
CA SER A 270 -4.56 -7.06 -1.94
C SER A 270 -3.46 -6.63 -0.96
N HIS A 271 -2.89 -7.60 -0.24
CA HIS A 271 -1.86 -7.38 0.78
C HIS A 271 -0.59 -8.14 0.39
N VAL A 272 0.16 -7.58 -0.56
CA VAL A 272 1.27 -8.26 -1.23
C VAL A 272 2.57 -7.47 -1.11
N ASP A 273 3.70 -8.16 -1.25
CA ASP A 273 5.03 -7.55 -1.32
C ASP A 273 5.17 -6.81 -2.66
N ILE A 274 5.26 -5.48 -2.60
CA ILE A 274 5.47 -4.58 -3.75
C ILE A 274 6.93 -4.14 -3.89
N ILE A 275 7.82 -4.60 -3.01
CA ILE A 275 9.26 -4.37 -3.11
C ILE A 275 9.84 -5.30 -4.18
N ARG A 276 9.39 -6.56 -4.22
CA ARG A 276 9.89 -7.58 -5.16
C ARG A 276 9.45 -7.35 -6.61
N ASP A 277 10.32 -7.76 -7.54
CA ASP A 277 10.08 -7.74 -8.99
C ASP A 277 8.80 -8.50 -9.40
N GLU A 278 8.44 -9.53 -8.63
CA GLU A 278 7.33 -10.43 -8.94
C GLU A 278 5.99 -9.68 -9.02
N PHE A 279 5.74 -8.78 -8.07
CA PHE A 279 4.55 -7.91 -8.11
C PHE A 279 4.54 -7.05 -9.37
N TRP A 280 5.70 -6.47 -9.68
CA TRP A 280 5.88 -5.59 -10.82
C TRP A 280 5.75 -6.30 -12.15
N LEU A 281 6.13 -7.57 -12.26
CA LEU A 281 5.91 -8.34 -13.48
C LEU A 281 4.41 -8.48 -13.78
N PHE A 282 3.58 -8.76 -12.78
CA PHE A 282 2.11 -8.82 -12.99
C PHE A 282 1.53 -7.46 -13.35
N VAL A 283 1.91 -6.41 -12.62
CA VAL A 283 1.42 -5.04 -12.84
C VAL A 283 1.93 -4.45 -14.17
N LEU A 284 3.17 -4.72 -14.58
CA LEU A 284 3.75 -4.26 -15.84
C LEU A 284 3.22 -5.04 -17.05
N ILE A 285 2.98 -6.34 -16.90
CA ILE A 285 2.33 -7.13 -17.96
C ILE A 285 0.90 -6.61 -18.20
N GLU A 286 0.21 -6.15 -17.15
CA GLU A 286 -1.15 -5.61 -17.25
C GLU A 286 -1.23 -4.14 -17.66
N ILE A 287 -0.22 -3.32 -17.34
CA ILE A 287 -0.27 -1.86 -17.56
C ILE A 287 0.69 -1.39 -18.68
N GLY A 288 1.47 -2.30 -19.27
CA GLY A 288 2.42 -2.00 -20.32
C GLY A 288 3.69 -1.37 -19.78
N LEU A 289 4.83 -1.87 -20.26
CA LEU A 289 6.18 -1.37 -20.02
C LEU A 289 6.37 0.04 -20.61
N TRP A 290 6.04 1.10 -19.86
CA TRP A 290 6.28 2.48 -20.34
C TRP A 290 6.65 3.42 -19.16
N PRO A 291 7.74 4.19 -19.25
CA PRO A 291 8.28 4.96 -18.12
C PRO A 291 7.56 6.31 -17.94
N HIS A 292 7.69 6.91 -16.74
CA HIS A 292 7.17 8.20 -16.21
C HIS A 292 5.75 8.18 -15.62
N ARG A 293 5.54 8.55 -14.35
CA ARG A 293 4.21 8.58 -13.68
C ARG A 293 4.13 9.70 -12.62
N CYS A 294 2.92 10.14 -12.28
CA CYS A 294 2.70 11.09 -11.19
C CYS A 294 2.00 10.36 -10.03
N CYS A 295 2.45 10.59 -8.79
CA CYS A 295 1.83 10.03 -7.60
C CYS A 295 1.23 11.16 -6.76
N ILE A 296 0.08 10.89 -6.14
CA ILE A 296 -0.54 11.79 -5.16
C ILE A 296 -0.65 11.03 -3.85
N SER A 297 -0.03 11.53 -2.79
CA SER A 297 -0.12 10.97 -1.44
C SER A 297 -1.07 11.79 -0.60
N ILE A 298 -1.83 11.12 0.25
CA ILE A 298 -2.85 11.65 1.15
C ILE A 298 -2.57 11.08 2.53
N ILE A 299 -2.53 11.93 3.56
CA ILE A 299 -2.31 11.56 4.96
C ILE A 299 -3.48 12.08 5.80
N ASN A 300 -3.96 11.31 6.77
CA ASN A 300 -4.96 11.79 7.72
C ASN A 300 -4.32 12.78 8.68
N ASN A 301 -4.92 13.94 8.88
CA ASN A 301 -4.48 14.90 9.89
C ASN A 301 -5.20 14.72 11.23
N ALA A 302 -6.22 13.86 11.29
CA ALA A 302 -6.98 13.59 12.50
C ALA A 302 -6.57 12.23 13.10
N LEU A 303 -5.44 12.23 13.81
CA LEU A 303 -5.03 11.20 14.77
C LEU A 303 -4.47 11.87 16.03
#